data_AF-A0A4R6SG37-F1
#
_entry.id   AF-A0A4R6SG37-F1
#
_cell.length_a   1.000
_cell.length_b   1.000
_cell.length_c   1.000
_cell.angle_alpha   90.00
_cell.angle_beta   90.00
_cell.angle_gamma   90.00
#
_symmetry.space_group_name_H-M   'P 1'
#
loop_
_entity.id
_entity.type
_entity.pdbx_description
1 polymer ?
#
loop_
_entity_poly.entity_id
_entity_poly.type
_entity_poly.pdbx_seq_one_letter_code
_entity_poly.pdbx_strand_id
1 'polypeptide(L)'
;MNVRSLYAAVRVDDSAVVGEHCVLGYPKEDRIRGEQLKPGSVLVGEPVAIGARCVIGNHVVIHEGVRVSNDCVIDDRVRVGYNSSIGDRTRIAYGAYLCDRVSIGEDACVAGFVCDGTRIGDRSTVMGELVHEYSQPHKGWWEVDEEPPVIDVDSVVGYGARVVGAVRIGPRSYVAAGAVVTKDVPPEHVATGVNVHTPADRWTGRKLQDLLRHWMSARGR
;
A
#
# COMPACT_ATOMS: atom_id res chain seq x y z
N MET A 1 -22.68 -23.35 3.93
CA MET A 1 -21.87 -22.51 3.03
C MET A 1 -20.42 -22.90 3.21
N ASN A 2 -19.76 -23.44 2.19
CA ASN A 2 -18.33 -23.76 2.26
C ASN A 2 -17.54 -22.56 1.72
N VAL A 3 -17.10 -21.64 2.59
CA VAL A 3 -16.35 -20.45 2.14
C VAL A 3 -15.08 -20.84 1.37
N ARG A 4 -14.49 -22.02 1.63
CA ARG A 4 -13.28 -22.48 0.93
C ARG A 4 -13.52 -22.73 -0.57
N SER A 5 -14.74 -23.08 -0.98
CA SER A 5 -15.05 -23.22 -2.41
C SER A 5 -15.10 -21.89 -3.16
N LEU A 6 -15.07 -20.77 -2.44
CA LEU A 6 -15.00 -19.43 -3.02
C LEU A 6 -13.56 -18.92 -3.16
N TYR A 7 -12.55 -19.62 -2.64
CA TYR A 7 -11.19 -19.12 -2.72
C TYR A 7 -10.73 -19.10 -4.17
N ALA A 8 -10.06 -18.01 -4.55
CA ALA A 8 -9.49 -17.87 -5.87
C ALA A 8 -8.32 -18.85 -6.06
N ALA A 9 -8.00 -19.17 -7.32
CA ALA A 9 -6.82 -19.96 -7.61
C ALA A 9 -5.55 -19.23 -7.14
N VAL A 10 -4.58 -19.97 -6.62
CA VAL A 10 -3.31 -19.40 -6.12
C VAL A 10 -2.17 -20.01 -6.90
N ARG A 11 -1.32 -19.15 -7.46
CA ARG A 11 -0.08 -19.53 -8.15
C ARG A 11 1.09 -18.95 -7.37
N VAL A 12 1.97 -19.83 -6.92
CA VAL A 12 3.19 -19.47 -6.19
C VAL A 12 4.35 -20.05 -6.98
N ASP A 13 5.35 -19.23 -7.27
CA ASP A 13 6.59 -19.70 -7.89
C ASP A 13 7.32 -20.68 -6.97
N ASP A 14 7.96 -21.71 -7.54
CA ASP A 14 8.62 -22.79 -6.79
C ASP A 14 9.77 -22.29 -5.89
N SER A 15 10.32 -21.11 -6.17
CA SER A 15 11.39 -20.50 -5.37
C SER A 15 10.88 -19.61 -4.23
N ALA A 16 9.58 -19.36 -4.15
CA ALA A 16 8.98 -18.56 -3.08
C ALA A 16 8.74 -19.41 -1.83
N VAL A 17 8.87 -18.78 -0.67
CA VAL A 17 8.60 -19.39 0.64
C VAL A 17 7.33 -18.78 1.22
N VAL A 18 6.42 -19.63 1.68
CA VAL A 18 5.19 -19.22 2.37
C VAL A 18 5.21 -19.76 3.78
N GLY A 19 5.09 -18.85 4.74
CA GLY A 19 5.04 -19.16 6.17
C GLY A 19 3.73 -19.80 6.61
N GLU A 20 3.68 -20.15 7.88
CA GLU A 20 2.56 -20.89 8.46
C GLU A 20 1.30 -20.04 8.59
N HIS A 21 0.15 -20.71 8.58
CA HIS A 21 -1.17 -20.10 8.83
C HIS A 21 -1.55 -18.96 7.88
N CYS A 22 -1.01 -18.95 6.65
CA CYS A 22 -1.41 -18.01 5.62
C CYS A 22 -2.79 -18.36 5.03
N VAL A 23 -3.50 -17.32 4.59
CA VAL A 23 -4.77 -17.41 3.88
C VAL A 23 -4.60 -16.73 2.52
N LEU A 24 -4.56 -17.51 1.44
CA LEU A 24 -4.31 -17.00 0.09
C LEU A 24 -5.55 -17.20 -0.79
N GLY A 25 -5.89 -16.18 -1.59
CA GLY A 25 -7.06 -16.21 -2.47
C GLY A 25 -8.39 -15.96 -1.74
N TYR A 26 -8.37 -15.24 -0.61
CA TYR A 26 -9.60 -14.98 0.15
C TYR A 26 -10.59 -14.15 -0.69
N PRO A 27 -11.87 -14.57 -0.79
CA PRO A 27 -12.87 -13.92 -1.63
C PRO A 27 -13.24 -12.52 -1.10
N LYS A 28 -13.52 -11.57 -2.01
CA LYS A 28 -14.11 -10.27 -1.65
C LYS A 28 -15.52 -10.46 -1.08
N GLU A 29 -15.93 -9.56 -0.20
CA GLU A 29 -17.26 -9.53 0.43
C GLU A 29 -18.39 -9.72 -0.58
N ASP A 30 -18.35 -9.04 -1.73
CA ASP A 30 -19.39 -9.13 -2.77
C ASP A 30 -19.60 -10.57 -3.26
N ARG A 31 -18.52 -11.36 -3.41
CA ARG A 31 -18.61 -12.78 -3.81
C ARG A 31 -19.18 -13.64 -2.69
N ILE A 32 -18.80 -13.37 -1.44
CA ILE A 32 -19.35 -14.07 -0.27
C ILE A 32 -20.85 -13.80 -0.17
N ARG A 33 -21.28 -12.54 -0.32
CA ARG A 33 -22.70 -12.16 -0.33
C ARG A 33 -23.45 -12.76 -1.50
N GLY A 34 -22.84 -12.79 -2.70
CA GLY A 34 -23.39 -13.44 -3.88
C GLY A 34 -23.74 -14.91 -3.63
N GLU A 35 -22.81 -15.66 -3.04
CA GLU A 35 -23.02 -17.07 -2.71
C GLU A 35 -24.07 -17.29 -1.60
N GLN A 36 -24.19 -16.36 -0.65
CA GLN A 36 -25.27 -16.40 0.35
C GLN A 36 -26.66 -16.23 -0.29
N LEU A 37 -26.78 -15.34 -1.27
CA LEU A 37 -28.05 -15.07 -1.96
C LEU A 37 -28.42 -16.18 -2.94
N LYS A 38 -27.42 -16.79 -3.60
CA LYS A 38 -27.60 -17.86 -4.59
C LYS A 38 -26.54 -18.95 -4.42
N PRO A 39 -26.76 -19.91 -3.50
CA PRO A 39 -25.82 -21.01 -3.30
C PRO A 39 -25.56 -21.80 -4.58
N GLY A 40 -24.30 -22.15 -4.83
CA GLY A 40 -23.86 -22.83 -6.06
C GLY A 40 -23.55 -21.88 -7.23
N SER A 41 -23.53 -20.58 -6.99
CA SER A 41 -23.06 -19.60 -8.00
C SER A 41 -21.56 -19.77 -8.20
N VAL A 42 -21.13 -20.23 -9.38
CA VAL A 42 -19.71 -20.37 -9.71
C VAL A 42 -19.14 -19.00 -10.10
N LEU A 43 -19.03 -18.10 -9.14
CA LEU A 43 -18.26 -16.87 -9.32
C LEU A 43 -16.79 -17.23 -9.13
N VAL A 44 -16.02 -17.33 -10.21
CA VAL A 44 -14.57 -17.57 -10.11
C VAL A 44 -13.90 -16.26 -9.72
N GLY A 45 -13.11 -16.28 -8.64
CA GLY A 45 -12.31 -15.13 -8.21
C GLY A 45 -11.06 -14.95 -9.07
N GLU A 46 -10.58 -13.72 -9.19
CA GLU A 46 -9.32 -13.43 -9.88
C GLU A 46 -8.14 -14.14 -9.20
N PRO A 47 -7.25 -14.81 -9.93
CA PRO A 47 -6.20 -15.62 -9.32
C PRO A 47 -5.17 -14.75 -8.58
N VAL A 48 -4.63 -15.28 -7.49
CA VAL A 48 -3.46 -14.74 -6.82
C VAL A 48 -2.19 -15.24 -7.51
N ALA A 49 -1.22 -14.35 -7.70
CA ALA A 49 0.09 -14.68 -8.24
C ALA A 49 1.20 -14.17 -7.31
N ILE A 50 2.12 -15.06 -6.93
CA ILE A 50 3.32 -14.73 -6.13
C ILE A 50 4.55 -15.11 -6.95
N GLY A 51 5.39 -14.11 -7.24
CA GLY A 51 6.59 -14.23 -8.06
C GLY A 51 7.75 -14.94 -7.36
N ALA A 52 8.86 -15.03 -8.08
CA ALA A 52 10.04 -15.79 -7.67
C ALA A 52 10.75 -15.17 -6.46
N ARG A 53 11.36 -16.03 -5.64
CA ARG A 53 12.20 -15.67 -4.47
C ARG A 53 11.51 -14.76 -3.45
N CYS A 54 10.18 -14.77 -3.45
CA CYS A 54 9.40 -14.07 -2.44
C CYS A 54 9.45 -14.79 -1.09
N VAL A 55 9.40 -14.01 -0.01
CA VAL A 55 9.22 -14.52 1.35
C VAL A 55 7.91 -13.98 1.89
N ILE A 56 6.94 -14.85 2.11
CA ILE A 56 5.68 -14.54 2.75
C ILE A 56 5.75 -15.05 4.18
N GLY A 57 5.63 -14.14 5.15
CA GLY A 57 5.66 -14.44 6.58
C GLY A 57 4.44 -15.24 7.05
N ASN A 58 4.35 -15.44 8.35
CA ASN A 58 3.27 -16.18 9.00
C ASN A 58 2.01 -15.33 9.13
N HIS A 59 0.85 -15.99 9.13
CA HIS A 59 -0.45 -15.33 9.31
C HIS A 59 -0.74 -14.21 8.30
N VAL A 60 -0.16 -14.29 7.10
CA VAL A 60 -0.44 -13.33 6.02
C VAL A 60 -1.78 -13.67 5.36
N VAL A 61 -2.58 -12.64 5.09
CA VAL A 61 -3.84 -12.77 4.35
C VAL A 61 -3.73 -12.06 3.02
N ILE A 62 -3.85 -12.80 1.92
CA ILE A 62 -3.85 -12.28 0.56
C ILE A 62 -5.22 -12.55 -0.07
N HIS A 63 -5.91 -11.47 -0.43
CA HIS A 63 -7.20 -11.55 -1.12
C HIS A 63 -7.03 -11.91 -2.59
N GLU A 64 -8.14 -12.30 -3.23
CA GLU A 64 -8.19 -12.58 -4.66
C GLU A 64 -7.66 -11.44 -5.54
N GLY A 65 -7.09 -11.82 -6.69
CA GLY A 65 -6.56 -10.91 -7.70
C GLY A 65 -5.26 -10.19 -7.34
N VAL A 66 -4.70 -10.44 -6.15
CA VAL A 66 -3.43 -9.85 -5.73
C VAL A 66 -2.27 -10.41 -6.55
N ARG A 67 -1.36 -9.51 -6.95
CA ARG A 67 -0.12 -9.85 -7.64
C ARG A 67 1.07 -9.35 -6.82
N VAL A 68 1.89 -10.29 -6.35
CA VAL A 68 3.19 -10.02 -5.75
C VAL A 68 4.26 -10.36 -6.78
N SER A 69 5.10 -9.39 -7.14
CA SER A 69 6.17 -9.59 -8.12
C SER A 69 7.35 -10.36 -7.49
N ASN A 70 8.58 -10.21 -7.98
CA ASN A 70 9.72 -11.03 -7.56
C ASN A 70 10.50 -10.39 -6.41
N ASP A 71 11.22 -11.20 -5.66
CA ASP A 71 12.14 -10.76 -4.59
C ASP A 71 11.45 -9.92 -3.49
N CYS A 72 10.14 -10.07 -3.32
CA CYS A 72 9.38 -9.34 -2.32
C CYS A 72 9.45 -10.01 -0.95
N VAL A 73 9.34 -9.21 0.10
CA VAL A 73 9.20 -9.71 1.47
C VAL A 73 7.92 -9.17 2.07
N ILE A 74 7.03 -10.06 2.49
CA ILE A 74 5.79 -9.73 3.18
C ILE A 74 5.92 -10.23 4.62
N ASP A 75 6.00 -9.32 5.59
CA ASP A 75 6.20 -9.65 6.99
C ASP A 75 4.97 -10.34 7.61
N ASP A 76 5.17 -10.94 8.78
CA ASP A 76 4.11 -11.61 9.53
C ASP A 76 2.89 -10.70 9.73
N ARG A 77 1.69 -11.30 9.65
CA ARG A 77 0.39 -10.65 9.93
C ARG A 77 0.01 -9.51 8.98
N VAL A 78 0.69 -9.36 7.84
CA VAL A 78 0.27 -8.43 6.80
C VAL A 78 -1.03 -8.88 6.16
N ARG A 79 -1.90 -7.92 5.83
CA ARG A 79 -3.04 -8.13 4.94
C ARG A 79 -2.84 -7.38 3.63
N VAL A 80 -3.12 -8.05 2.51
CA VAL A 80 -3.17 -7.46 1.17
C VAL A 80 -4.57 -7.62 0.59
N GLY A 81 -5.27 -6.48 0.39
CA GLY A 81 -6.63 -6.42 -0.13
C GLY A 81 -6.75 -6.73 -1.62
N TYR A 82 -7.99 -6.97 -2.08
CA TYR A 82 -8.27 -7.55 -3.40
C TYR A 82 -7.69 -6.71 -4.54
N ASN A 83 -7.27 -7.33 -5.64
CA ASN A 83 -6.73 -6.67 -6.84
C ASN A 83 -5.57 -5.68 -6.58
N SER A 84 -4.82 -5.85 -5.48
CA SER A 84 -3.63 -5.04 -5.23
C SER A 84 -2.40 -5.59 -5.95
N SER A 85 -1.44 -4.72 -6.26
CA SER A 85 -0.16 -5.09 -6.88
C SER A 85 1.03 -4.61 -6.06
N ILE A 86 2.06 -5.44 -5.99
CA ILE A 86 3.32 -5.16 -5.30
C ILE A 86 4.46 -5.40 -6.31
N GLY A 87 5.21 -4.35 -6.64
CA GLY A 87 6.35 -4.37 -7.56
C GLY A 87 7.54 -5.16 -7.02
N ASP A 88 8.53 -5.41 -7.88
CA ASP A 88 9.72 -6.20 -7.55
C ASP A 88 10.51 -5.60 -6.38
N ARG A 89 11.17 -6.46 -5.59
CA ARG A 89 12.10 -6.08 -4.51
C ARG A 89 11.46 -5.19 -3.44
N THR A 90 10.14 -5.25 -3.31
CA THR A 90 9.38 -4.45 -2.35
C THR A 90 9.15 -5.21 -1.06
N ARG A 91 9.22 -4.49 0.07
CA ARG A 91 8.92 -5.02 1.40
C ARG A 91 7.60 -4.46 1.92
N ILE A 92 6.71 -5.34 2.37
CA ILE A 92 5.54 -4.98 3.16
C ILE A 92 5.80 -5.38 4.62
N ALA A 93 5.94 -4.39 5.49
CA ALA A 93 6.52 -4.56 6.81
C ALA A 93 5.52 -4.38 7.95
N TYR A 94 5.89 -4.87 9.13
CA TYR A 94 5.27 -4.53 10.42
C TYR A 94 3.76 -4.80 10.51
N GLY A 95 3.28 -5.86 9.89
CA GLY A 95 1.85 -6.22 9.91
C GLY A 95 0.96 -5.19 9.21
N ALA A 96 1.48 -4.54 8.16
CA ALA A 96 0.74 -3.56 7.38
C ALA A 96 -0.65 -4.06 6.97
N TYR A 97 -1.60 -3.12 6.93
CA TYR A 97 -2.94 -3.35 6.44
C TYR A 97 -3.11 -2.59 5.12
N LEU A 98 -2.97 -3.31 4.01
CA LEU A 98 -3.27 -2.76 2.69
C LEU A 98 -4.73 -3.09 2.38
N CYS A 99 -5.53 -2.05 2.18
CA CYS A 99 -6.88 -2.18 1.65
C CYS A 99 -6.84 -2.62 0.19
N ASP A 100 -7.94 -2.44 -0.53
CA ASP A 100 -8.12 -3.06 -1.83
C ASP A 100 -7.62 -2.16 -2.97
N ARG A 101 -7.25 -2.75 -4.11
CA ARG A 101 -6.78 -2.02 -5.31
C ARG A 101 -5.57 -1.10 -5.04
N VAL A 102 -4.76 -1.44 -4.05
CA VAL A 102 -3.53 -0.69 -3.74
C VAL A 102 -2.46 -1.06 -4.76
N SER A 103 -1.77 -0.07 -5.32
CA SER A 103 -0.66 -0.29 -6.26
C SER A 103 0.64 0.21 -5.66
N ILE A 104 1.62 -0.67 -5.47
CA ILE A 104 2.92 -0.35 -4.90
C ILE A 104 4.00 -0.65 -5.94
N GLY A 105 4.86 0.34 -6.19
CA GLY A 105 5.99 0.26 -7.11
C GLY A 105 7.11 -0.67 -6.65
N GLU A 106 8.20 -0.67 -7.40
CA GLU A 106 9.40 -1.47 -7.15
C GLU A 106 10.29 -0.84 -6.09
N ASP A 107 11.10 -1.66 -5.40
CA ASP A 107 12.09 -1.22 -4.41
C ASP A 107 11.48 -0.37 -3.27
N ALA A 108 10.17 -0.55 -2.99
CA ALA A 108 9.46 0.19 -1.97
C ALA A 108 9.50 -0.51 -0.62
N CYS A 109 9.24 0.23 0.46
CA CYS A 109 9.05 -0.32 1.80
C CYS A 109 7.80 0.29 2.44
N VAL A 110 6.76 -0.53 2.63
CA VAL A 110 5.43 -0.07 3.05
C VAL A 110 4.99 -0.77 4.34
N ALA A 111 4.57 0.01 5.31
CA ALA A 111 3.98 -0.41 6.58
C ALA A 111 2.73 0.43 6.89
N GLY A 112 2.13 0.21 8.07
CA GLY A 112 1.00 1.01 8.54
C GLY A 112 -0.32 0.65 7.86
N PHE A 113 -1.19 1.65 7.71
CA PHE A 113 -2.51 1.49 7.10
C PHE A 113 -2.57 2.21 5.76
N VAL A 114 -3.03 1.53 4.71
CA VAL A 114 -3.14 2.09 3.36
C VAL A 114 -4.56 1.88 2.84
N CYS A 115 -5.32 2.96 2.65
CA CYS A 115 -6.69 2.90 2.13
C CYS A 115 -6.75 2.45 0.67
N ASP A 116 -7.94 2.01 0.25
CA ASP A 116 -8.12 1.38 -1.05
C ASP A 116 -7.87 2.36 -2.21
N GLY A 117 -7.39 1.82 -3.33
CA GLY A 117 -7.04 2.59 -4.52
C GLY A 117 -5.75 3.41 -4.43
N THR A 118 -5.12 3.48 -3.24
CA THR A 118 -3.87 4.22 -3.03
C THR A 118 -2.77 3.74 -3.99
N ARG A 119 -2.00 4.71 -4.51
CA ARG A 119 -0.82 4.47 -5.35
C ARG A 119 0.45 4.92 -4.65
N ILE A 120 1.43 4.03 -4.56
CA ILE A 120 2.76 4.29 -3.98
C ILE A 120 3.81 4.02 -5.06
N GLY A 121 4.59 5.04 -5.42
CA GLY A 121 5.62 4.95 -6.46
C GLY A 121 6.86 4.17 -6.04
N ASP A 122 7.70 3.86 -7.02
CA ASP A 122 8.97 3.14 -6.83
C ASP A 122 9.90 3.84 -5.81
N ARG A 123 10.74 3.04 -5.14
CA ARG A 123 11.75 3.50 -4.18
C ARG A 123 11.19 4.37 -3.06
N SER A 124 9.90 4.25 -2.78
CA SER A 124 9.22 5.02 -1.74
C SER A 124 9.15 4.25 -0.44
N THR A 125 9.19 4.99 0.67
CA THR A 125 9.04 4.43 2.02
C THR A 125 7.78 4.98 2.66
N VAL A 126 6.83 4.14 3.03
CA VAL A 126 5.60 4.54 3.73
C VAL A 126 5.53 3.80 5.06
N MET A 127 5.55 4.54 6.15
CA MET A 127 5.49 4.03 7.53
C MET A 127 4.30 4.62 8.31
N GLY A 128 3.53 5.48 7.67
CA GLY A 128 2.39 6.19 8.26
C GLY A 128 1.03 5.60 7.89
N GLU A 129 0.01 6.43 7.97
CA GLU A 129 -1.37 6.11 7.62
C GLU A 129 -1.76 6.91 6.37
N LEU A 130 -2.22 6.22 5.33
CA LEU A 130 -2.80 6.80 4.12
C LEU A 130 -4.30 6.51 4.16
N VAL A 131 -5.12 7.55 4.28
CA VAL A 131 -6.56 7.41 4.56
C VAL A 131 -7.39 8.31 3.66
N HIS A 132 -8.63 7.88 3.39
CA HIS A 132 -9.65 8.72 2.76
C HIS A 132 -10.06 9.89 3.66
N GLU A 133 -10.65 10.93 3.06
CA GLU A 133 -11.04 12.15 3.76
C GLU A 133 -12.31 11.96 4.62
N TYR A 134 -13.18 11.04 4.23
CA TYR A 134 -14.51 10.85 4.80
C TYR A 134 -15.32 12.15 4.85
N SER A 135 -15.30 12.88 3.74
CA SER A 135 -15.90 14.21 3.56
C SER A 135 -17.44 14.18 3.59
N GLN A 136 -18.06 13.03 3.31
CA GLN A 136 -19.51 12.89 3.14
C GLN A 136 -20.09 11.77 4.04
N PRO A 137 -19.95 11.84 5.38
CA PRO A 137 -20.33 10.75 6.29
C PRO A 137 -21.85 10.54 6.42
N HIS A 138 -22.66 11.45 5.87
CA HIS A 138 -24.12 11.35 5.86
C HIS A 138 -24.65 10.49 4.71
N LYS A 139 -23.79 10.13 3.75
CA LYS A 139 -24.11 9.21 2.65
C LYS A 139 -23.85 7.77 3.05
N GLY A 140 -24.49 6.82 2.38
CA GLY A 140 -24.24 5.40 2.62
C GLY A 140 -22.80 5.00 2.29
N TRP A 141 -22.26 4.02 3.03
CA TRP A 141 -20.89 3.52 2.84
C TRP A 141 -20.60 3.04 1.39
N TRP A 142 -21.63 2.62 0.68
CA TRP A 142 -21.54 2.10 -0.70
C TRP A 142 -21.90 3.15 -1.77
N GLU A 143 -22.15 4.40 -1.37
CA GLU A 143 -22.66 5.46 -2.26
C GLU A 143 -21.58 6.47 -2.68
N VAL A 144 -20.42 6.45 -2.01
CA VAL A 144 -19.34 7.41 -2.22
C VAL A 144 -18.05 6.65 -2.49
N ASP A 145 -17.41 6.98 -3.60
CA ASP A 145 -16.03 6.60 -3.88
C ASP A 145 -15.20 7.87 -3.67
N GLU A 146 -14.28 7.84 -2.71
CA GLU A 146 -13.40 8.97 -2.41
C GLU A 146 -12.03 8.75 -3.06
N GLU A 147 -11.45 9.82 -3.58
CA GLU A 147 -10.12 9.74 -4.20
C GLU A 147 -9.05 9.49 -3.11
N PRO A 148 -8.19 8.47 -3.28
CA PRO A 148 -7.20 8.11 -2.29
C PRO A 148 -5.93 8.98 -2.39
N PRO A 149 -5.06 8.94 -1.36
CA PRO A 149 -3.73 9.50 -1.45
C PRO A 149 -2.87 8.92 -2.59
N VAL A 150 -1.96 9.73 -3.12
CA VAL A 150 -0.95 9.32 -4.10
C VAL A 150 0.44 9.69 -3.59
N ILE A 151 1.33 8.71 -3.48
CA ILE A 151 2.73 8.91 -3.11
C ILE A 151 3.59 8.72 -4.36
N ASP A 152 4.19 9.80 -4.86
CA ASP A 152 5.09 9.73 -6.02
C ASP A 152 6.46 9.14 -5.65
N VAL A 153 7.22 8.76 -6.68
CA VAL A 153 8.50 8.05 -6.58
C VAL A 153 9.52 8.71 -5.65
N ASP A 154 10.39 7.90 -5.07
CA ASP A 154 11.48 8.33 -4.20
C ASP A 154 11.02 9.14 -2.98
N SER A 155 9.78 8.96 -2.53
CA SER A 155 9.19 9.76 -1.43
C SER A 155 9.07 8.98 -0.14
N VAL A 156 8.99 9.71 0.98
CA VAL A 156 8.93 9.13 2.31
C VAL A 156 7.70 9.66 3.06
N VAL A 157 6.92 8.75 3.64
CA VAL A 157 5.92 9.04 4.66
C VAL A 157 6.39 8.42 5.98
N GLY A 158 6.80 9.27 6.91
CA GLY A 158 7.40 8.87 8.18
C GLY A 158 6.43 8.16 9.12
N TYR A 159 7.00 7.46 10.10
CA TYR A 159 6.23 6.71 11.09
C TYR A 159 5.23 7.60 11.84
N GLY A 160 3.98 7.15 11.95
CA GLY A 160 2.90 7.88 12.61
C GLY A 160 2.44 9.15 11.90
N ALA A 161 2.96 9.46 10.71
CA ALA A 161 2.41 10.51 9.86
C ALA A 161 1.06 10.09 9.26
N ARG A 162 0.23 11.07 8.90
CA ARG A 162 -1.08 10.87 8.29
C ARG A 162 -1.18 11.67 7.00
N VAL A 163 -1.54 11.02 5.90
CA VAL A 163 -1.91 11.65 4.64
C VAL A 163 -3.39 11.38 4.41
N VAL A 164 -4.18 12.45 4.32
CA VAL A 164 -5.65 12.37 4.39
C VAL A 164 -6.27 12.93 3.12
N GLY A 165 -7.10 12.11 2.47
CA GLY A 165 -7.88 12.48 1.29
C GLY A 165 -7.09 12.40 -0.02
N ALA A 166 -7.62 13.09 -1.03
CA ALA A 166 -7.08 13.17 -2.39
C ALA A 166 -5.79 14.02 -2.45
N VAL A 167 -4.80 13.63 -1.66
CA VAL A 167 -3.53 14.35 -1.48
C VAL A 167 -2.43 13.64 -2.25
N ARG A 168 -1.69 14.41 -3.02
CA ARG A 168 -0.46 13.98 -3.68
C ARG A 168 0.77 14.39 -2.87
N ILE A 169 1.60 13.42 -2.54
CA ILE A 169 2.98 13.66 -2.10
C ILE A 169 3.86 13.60 -3.35
N GLY A 170 4.32 14.76 -3.80
CA GLY A 170 5.16 14.88 -5.01
C GLY A 170 6.50 14.14 -4.86
N PRO A 171 7.18 13.84 -5.98
CA PRO A 171 8.36 12.99 -5.99
C PRO A 171 9.49 13.59 -5.18
N ARG A 172 10.32 12.71 -4.58
CA ARG A 172 11.44 13.10 -3.72
C ARG A 172 11.02 14.02 -2.58
N SER A 173 9.86 13.75 -1.97
CA SER A 173 9.38 14.52 -0.81
C SER A 173 9.40 13.68 0.46
N TYR A 174 9.47 14.35 1.61
CA TYR A 174 9.59 13.72 2.92
C TYR A 174 8.51 14.25 3.86
N VAL A 175 7.52 13.43 4.20
CA VAL A 175 6.55 13.72 5.26
C VAL A 175 7.14 13.22 6.58
N ALA A 176 7.40 14.15 7.50
CA ALA A 176 8.04 13.84 8.77
C ALA A 176 7.15 12.98 9.68
N ALA A 177 7.81 12.22 10.57
CA ALA A 177 7.11 11.41 11.56
C ALA A 177 6.10 12.26 12.36
N GLY A 178 4.88 11.74 12.51
CA GLY A 178 3.79 12.43 13.21
C GLY A 178 3.16 13.61 12.47
N ALA A 179 3.62 13.97 11.27
CA ALA A 179 3.01 15.06 10.50
C ALA A 179 1.61 14.67 9.99
N VAL A 180 0.73 15.66 9.86
CA VAL A 180 -0.59 15.52 9.23
C VAL A 180 -0.62 16.35 7.97
N VAL A 181 -0.87 15.69 6.84
CA VAL A 181 -0.90 16.27 5.51
C VAL A 181 -2.30 16.08 4.93
N THR A 182 -2.96 17.20 4.64
CA THR A 182 -4.30 17.28 4.05
C THR A 182 -4.30 18.16 2.79
N LYS A 183 -3.09 18.47 2.27
CA LYS A 183 -2.86 19.29 1.08
C LYS A 183 -1.68 18.71 0.32
N ASP A 184 -1.70 18.84 -1.00
CA ASP A 184 -0.59 18.39 -1.83
C ASP A 184 0.75 18.94 -1.36
N VAL A 185 1.73 18.03 -1.27
CA VAL A 185 3.13 18.37 -0.98
C VAL A 185 3.83 18.48 -2.33
N PRO A 186 4.35 19.66 -2.70
CA PRO A 186 5.05 19.80 -3.97
C PRO A 186 6.28 18.88 -4.04
N PRO A 187 6.80 18.58 -5.24
CA PRO A 187 8.05 17.82 -5.39
C PRO A 187 9.17 18.42 -4.55
N GLU A 188 10.04 17.58 -3.99
CA GLU A 188 11.26 18.00 -3.29
C GLU A 188 10.97 18.93 -2.09
N HIS A 189 9.97 18.56 -1.29
CA HIS A 189 9.62 19.25 -0.06
C HIS A 189 9.68 18.33 1.15
N VAL A 190 9.99 18.93 2.30
CA VAL A 190 9.84 18.30 3.60
C VAL A 190 8.57 18.86 4.26
N ALA A 191 7.59 17.99 4.47
CA ALA A 191 6.35 18.32 5.17
C ALA A 191 6.48 17.98 6.67
N THR A 192 6.13 18.92 7.55
CA THR A 192 6.20 18.77 9.01
C THR A 192 4.92 19.31 9.67
N GLY A 193 4.70 18.95 10.93
CA GLY A 193 3.56 19.45 11.71
C GLY A 193 2.23 19.20 10.98
N VAL A 194 1.43 20.25 10.81
CA VAL A 194 0.19 20.19 10.02
C VAL A 194 0.37 21.04 8.76
N ASN A 195 0.54 20.40 7.61
CA ASN A 195 0.73 21.05 6.30
C ASN A 195 1.85 22.12 6.24
N VAL A 196 2.93 22.01 7.05
CA VAL A 196 4.08 22.92 6.95
C VAL A 196 5.06 22.36 5.92
N HIS A 197 5.05 22.92 4.71
CA HIS A 197 5.87 22.45 3.59
C HIS A 197 7.11 23.33 3.44
N THR A 198 8.29 22.73 3.56
CA THR A 198 9.58 23.42 3.39
C THR A 198 10.29 22.87 2.15
N PRO A 199 10.66 23.70 1.17
CA PRO A 199 11.50 23.26 0.05
C PRO A 199 12.78 22.57 0.54
N ALA A 200 13.18 21.48 -0.10
CA ALA A 200 14.34 20.68 0.32
C ALA A 200 15.65 21.50 0.33
N ASP A 201 15.82 22.44 -0.60
CA ASP A 201 16.99 23.33 -0.66
C ASP A 201 17.05 24.36 0.48
N ARG A 202 15.93 24.60 1.15
CA ARG A 202 15.81 25.49 2.33
C ARG A 202 15.73 24.72 3.64
N TRP A 203 15.79 23.39 3.61
CA TRP A 203 15.71 22.57 4.81
C TRP A 203 16.98 22.68 5.66
N THR A 204 16.82 23.04 6.93
CA THR A 204 17.95 23.25 7.87
C THR A 204 18.18 22.06 8.81
N GLY A 205 17.29 21.08 8.84
CA GLY A 205 17.37 19.93 9.75
C GLY A 205 18.46 18.93 9.37
N ARG A 206 19.44 18.72 10.26
CA ARG A 206 20.63 17.89 10.00
C ARG A 206 20.33 16.44 9.56
N LYS A 207 19.28 15.82 10.10
CA LYS A 207 18.97 14.39 9.87
C LYS A 207 18.68 14.02 8.42
N LEU A 208 18.13 14.96 7.64
CA LEU A 208 17.76 14.68 6.23
C LEU A 208 18.82 15.14 5.25
N GLN A 209 19.89 15.81 5.68
CA GLN A 209 20.84 16.45 4.75
C GLN A 209 21.48 15.45 3.77
N ASP A 210 21.77 14.22 4.20
CA ASP A 210 22.35 13.20 3.33
C ASP A 210 21.35 12.74 2.26
N LEU A 211 20.10 12.49 2.65
CA LEU A 211 19.02 12.13 1.73
C LEU A 211 18.75 13.24 0.72
N LEU A 212 18.62 14.48 1.19
CA LEU A 212 18.36 15.63 0.32
C LEU A 212 19.52 15.86 -0.67
N ARG A 213 20.78 15.69 -0.22
CA ARG A 213 21.95 15.72 -1.10
C ARG A 213 21.92 14.62 -2.16
N HIS A 214 21.53 13.40 -1.77
CA HIS A 214 21.36 12.30 -2.71
C HIS A 214 20.32 12.64 -3.79
N TRP A 215 19.13 13.11 -3.39
CA TRP A 215 18.08 13.55 -4.33
C TRP A 215 18.56 14.65 -5.28
N MET A 216 19.25 15.67 -4.77
CA MET A 216 19.80 16.74 -5.61
C MET A 216 20.85 16.23 -6.61
N SER A 217 21.67 15.26 -6.21
CA SER A 217 22.67 14.65 -7.10
C SER A 217 22.06 13.75 -8.18
N ALA A 218 20.85 13.23 -7.94
CA ALA A 218 20.13 12.38 -8.88
C ALA A 218 19.39 13.18 -9.96
N ARG A 219 19.17 14.50 -9.77
CA ARG A 219 18.51 15.38 -10.77
C ARG A 219 19.24 15.47 -12.12
N GLY A 220 20.51 15.07 -12.18
CA GLY A 220 21.36 15.17 -13.37
C GLY A 220 21.58 13.85 -14.12
N ARG A 221 20.84 12.79 -13.79
CA ARG A 221 20.93 11.48 -14.43
C ARG A 221 19.62 11.07 -15.06
#